data_AF-A0A7C2WTY7-F1
#
_entry.id   AF-A0A7C2WTY7-F1
#
_cell.length_a   1.000
_cell.length_b   1.000
_cell.length_c   1.000
_cell.angle_alpha   90.00
_cell.angle_beta   90.00
_cell.angle_gamma   90.00
#
_symmetry.space_group_name_H-M   'P 1'
#
loop_
_entity.id
_entity.type
_entity.pdbx_description
1 polymer ?
#
loop_
_entity_poly.entity_id
_entity_poly.type
_entity_poly.pdbx_seq_one_letter_code
_entity_poly.pdbx_strand_id
1 'polypeptide(L)'
;MAINRKRDLRQTLLSLAHFFAHESCGKCLPCQLGTQRQLEILVRVAEGKASKADILALEDIGFTMTNASLCGLGMTASTAILSALERWPYFFVNNR
;
A
#
# COMPACT_ATOMS: atom_id res chain seq x y z
N MET A 1 -8.18 4.97 -14.81
CA MET A 1 -9.20 4.29 -13.97
C MET A 1 -9.95 5.35 -13.18
N ALA A 2 -11.28 5.37 -13.23
CA ALA A 2 -12.10 6.31 -12.45
C ALA A 2 -12.78 5.56 -11.30
N ILE A 3 -12.63 6.05 -10.06
CA ILE A 3 -13.28 5.50 -8.87
C ILE A 3 -14.39 6.48 -8.48
N ASN A 4 -15.64 5.99 -8.45
CA ASN A 4 -16.80 6.77 -8.02
C ASN A 4 -17.18 6.44 -6.57
N ARG A 5 -18.15 7.16 -6.01
CA ARG A 5 -18.61 7.01 -4.62
C ARG A 5 -19.28 5.65 -4.30
N LYS A 6 -19.60 4.82 -5.30
CA LYS A 6 -20.18 3.48 -5.08
C LYS A 6 -19.11 2.41 -4.84
N ARG A 7 -17.82 2.72 -5.05
CA ARG A 7 -16.70 1.81 -4.83
C ARG A 7 -16.03 2.14 -3.51
N ASP A 8 -15.72 1.10 -2.74
CA ASP A 8 -14.89 1.23 -1.55
C ASP A 8 -13.42 1.40 -1.95
N LEU A 9 -12.83 2.51 -1.52
CA LEU A 9 -11.43 2.81 -1.79
C LEU A 9 -10.50 1.85 -1.04
N ARG A 10 -10.85 1.41 0.18
CA ARG A 10 -10.06 0.45 0.96
C ARG A 10 -9.92 -0.87 0.21
N GLN A 11 -11.04 -1.39 -0.31
CA GLN A 11 -11.04 -2.62 -1.09
C GLN A 11 -10.25 -2.47 -2.41
N THR A 12 -10.28 -1.30 -3.02
CA THR A 12 -9.52 -1.02 -4.24
C THR A 12 -8.01 -1.02 -3.96
N LEU A 13 -7.57 -0.37 -2.88
CA LEU A 13 -6.18 -0.37 -2.44
C LEU A 13 -5.71 -1.77 -2.05
N LEU A 14 -6.54 -2.54 -1.34
CA LEU A 14 -6.24 -3.92 -0.97
C LEU A 14 -6.02 -4.81 -2.21
N SER A 15 -6.86 -4.65 -3.23
CA SER A 15 -6.73 -5.38 -4.50
C SER A 15 -5.43 -5.02 -5.23
N LEU A 16 -5.06 -3.73 -5.25
CA LEU A 16 -3.80 -3.27 -5.83
C LEU A 16 -2.59 -3.82 -5.08
N ALA A 17 -2.61 -3.79 -3.75
CA ALA A 17 -1.53 -4.33 -2.94
C ALA A 17 -1.37 -5.84 -3.11
N HIS A 18 -2.48 -6.58 -3.21
CA HIS A 18 -2.45 -8.00 -3.51
C HIS A 18 -1.82 -8.28 -4.87
N PHE A 19 -2.17 -7.49 -5.90
CA PHE A 19 -1.55 -7.58 -7.22
C PHE A 19 -0.03 -7.36 -7.16
N PHE A 20 0.44 -6.29 -6.53
CA PHE A 20 1.89 -6.03 -6.44
C PHE A 20 2.65 -7.04 -5.58
N ALA A 21 2.02 -7.59 -4.54
CA ALA A 21 2.59 -8.67 -3.74
C ALA A 21 2.74 -9.96 -4.55
N HIS A 22 1.74 -10.27 -5.39
CA HIS A 22 1.74 -11.45 -6.26
C HIS A 22 2.70 -11.32 -7.46
N GLU A 23 2.71 -10.17 -8.11
CA GLU A 23 3.52 -9.92 -9.32
C GLU A 23 4.98 -9.53 -9.04
N SER A 24 5.37 -9.46 -7.76
CA SER A 24 6.77 -9.21 -7.41
C SER A 24 7.66 -10.35 -7.91
N CYS A 25 8.64 -10.03 -8.77
CA CYS A 25 9.56 -11.03 -9.29
C CYS A 25 10.61 -11.54 -8.27
N GLY A 26 10.64 -10.98 -7.06
CA GLY A 26 11.53 -11.42 -5.97
C GLY A 26 13.01 -11.04 -6.12
N LYS A 27 13.40 -10.27 -7.13
CA LYS A 27 14.82 -9.96 -7.40
C LYS A 27 15.47 -8.95 -6.44
N CYS A 28 14.68 -8.05 -5.84
CA CYS A 28 15.19 -7.08 -4.88
C CYS A 28 14.36 -7.09 -3.60
N LEU A 29 15.06 -7.11 -2.47
CA LEU A 29 14.46 -7.18 -1.14
C LEU A 29 13.45 -6.06 -0.84
N PRO A 30 13.71 -4.77 -1.16
CA PRO A 30 12.74 -3.71 -0.87
C PRO A 30 11.41 -3.95 -1.60
N CYS A 31 11.41 -4.42 -2.85
CA CYS A 31 10.19 -4.76 -3.56
C CYS A 31 9.54 -6.04 -3.03
N GLN A 32 10.30 -7.11 -2.82
CA GLN A 32 9.77 -8.40 -2.38
C GLN A 32 9.10 -8.34 -1.01
N LEU A 33 9.78 -7.76 -0.01
CA LEU A 33 9.24 -7.64 1.34
C LEU A 33 8.30 -6.44 1.46
N GLY A 34 8.59 -5.34 0.76
CA GLY A 34 7.80 -4.12 0.87
C GLY A 34 6.38 -4.28 0.31
N THR A 35 6.18 -5.02 -0.79
CA THR A 35 4.82 -5.27 -1.31
C THR A 35 4.02 -6.18 -0.38
N GLN A 36 4.65 -7.21 0.19
CA GLN A 36 4.02 -8.08 1.18
C GLN A 36 3.64 -7.32 2.45
N ARG A 37 4.54 -6.48 2.96
CA ARG A 37 4.27 -5.71 4.18
C ARG A 37 3.16 -4.68 3.97
N GLN A 38 3.10 -4.05 2.81
CA GLN A 38 1.98 -3.17 2.45
C GLN A 38 0.66 -3.92 2.40
N LEU A 39 0.62 -5.13 1.82
CA LEU A 39 -0.57 -5.96 1.80
C LEU A 39 -1.04 -6.30 3.22
N GLU A 40 -0.15 -6.75 4.10
CA GLU A 40 -0.49 -7.06 5.49
C GLU A 40 -1.07 -5.86 6.25
N ILE A 41 -0.48 -4.67 6.04
CA ILE A 41 -0.98 -3.43 6.65
C ILE A 41 -2.37 -3.10 6.09
N LEU A 42 -2.58 -3.19 4.78
CA LEU A 42 -3.86 -2.87 4.16
C LEU A 42 -4.97 -3.87 4.54
N VAL A 43 -4.63 -5.13 4.81
CA VAL A 43 -5.56 -6.08 5.44
C VAL A 43 -5.99 -5.57 6.81
N ARG A 44 -5.05 -5.13 7.66
CA ARG A 44 -5.40 -4.52 8.96
C ARG A 44 -6.23 -3.25 8.81
N VAL A 45 -5.97 -2.42 7.80
CA VAL A 45 -6.77 -1.22 7.49
C VAL A 45 -8.20 -1.61 7.10
N ALA A 46 -8.37 -2.62 6.24
CA ALA A 46 -9.69 -3.10 5.82
C ALA A 46 -10.48 -3.71 6.99
N GLU A 47 -9.80 -4.36 7.94
CA GLU A 47 -10.40 -4.88 9.18
C GLU A 47 -10.60 -3.82 10.26
N GLY A 48 -10.11 -2.59 10.06
CA GLY A 48 -10.19 -1.53 11.04
C GLY A 48 -9.30 -1.71 12.27
N LYS A 49 -8.23 -2.50 12.13
CA LYS A 49 -7.24 -2.81 13.16
C LYS A 49 -5.89 -2.13 12.92
N ALA A 50 -5.83 -1.20 11.98
CA ALA A 50 -4.61 -0.47 11.69
C ALA A 50 -4.23 0.47 12.85
N SER A 51 -2.94 0.49 13.16
CA SER A 51 -2.34 1.35 14.17
C SER A 51 -1.67 2.57 13.54
N LYS A 52 -1.34 3.58 14.35
CA LYS A 52 -0.51 4.71 13.89
C LYS A 52 0.87 4.24 13.41
N ALA A 53 1.41 3.19 14.01
CA ALA A 53 2.68 2.60 13.60
C ALA A 53 2.59 1.99 12.19
N ASP A 54 1.44 1.43 11.82
CA ASP A 54 1.22 0.92 10.46
C ASP A 54 1.27 2.03 9.41
N ILE A 55 0.74 3.21 9.72
CA ILE A 55 0.76 4.37 8.81
C ILE A 55 2.20 4.84 8.57
N LEU A 56 2.97 5.03 9.65
CA LEU A 56 4.39 5.39 9.54
C LEU A 56 5.19 4.32 8.79
N ALA A 57 4.87 3.04 9.00
CA ALA A 57 5.51 1.96 8.27
C ALA A 57 5.20 2.02 6.76
N LEU A 58 3.96 2.33 6.36
CA LEU A 58 3.62 2.48 4.94
C LEU A 58 4.44 3.59 4.27
N GLU A 59 4.66 4.71 4.96
CA GLU A 59 5.47 5.82 4.45
C GLU A 59 6.94 5.41 4.26
N ASP A 60 7.55 4.78 5.27
CA ASP A 60 8.94 4.32 5.22
C ASP A 60 9.16 3.23 4.16
N ILE A 61 8.25 2.25 4.09
CA ILE A 61 8.26 1.21 3.06
C ILE A 61 8.15 1.84 1.67
N GLY A 62 7.23 2.81 1.51
CA GLY A 62 7.02 3.49 0.24
C GLY A 62 8.25 4.27 -0.21
N PHE A 63 8.89 5.01 0.70
CA PHE A 63 10.14 5.72 0.43
C PHE A 63 11.26 4.75 0.04
N THR A 64 11.43 3.67 0.80
CA THR A 64 12.47 2.66 0.55
C THR A 64 12.26 1.97 -0.78
N MET A 65 11.03 1.56 -1.10
CA MET A 65 10.70 0.92 -2.37
C MET A 65 10.94 1.83 -3.56
N THR A 66 10.59 3.12 -3.45
CA THR A 66 10.78 4.10 -4.52
C THR A 66 12.26 4.30 -4.84
N ASN A 67 13.13 4.34 -3.83
CA ASN A 67 14.55 4.68 -4.01
C ASN A 67 15.48 3.48 -4.17
N ALA A 68 15.12 2.30 -3.66
CA ALA A 68 16.02 1.14 -3.59
C ALA A 68 15.57 -0.07 -4.44
N SER A 69 14.43 0.00 -5.13
CA SER A 69 14.00 -1.06 -6.04
C SER A 69 14.78 -1.04 -7.35
N LEU A 70 15.03 -2.23 -7.93
CA LEU A 70 15.80 -2.37 -9.17
C LEU A 70 15.03 -1.97 -10.44
N CYS A 71 13.70 -1.97 -10.41
CA CYS A 71 12.88 -1.73 -11.59
C CYS A 71 11.65 -0.86 -11.29
N GLY A 72 11.01 -0.36 -12.35
CA GLY A 72 9.85 0.53 -12.26
C GLY A 72 8.66 -0.08 -11.52
N LEU A 73 8.45 -1.40 -11.56
CA LEU A 73 7.37 -2.05 -10.79
C LEU A 73 7.59 -1.85 -9.28
N GLY A 74 8.79 -2.15 -8.78
CA GLY A 74 9.11 -1.96 -7.35
C GLY A 74 9.07 -0.49 -6.94
N MET A 75 9.58 0.40 -7.80
CA MET A 75 9.56 1.85 -7.53
C MET A 75 8.14 2.43 -7.47
N THR A 76 7.18 1.85 -8.22
CA THR A 76 5.82 2.39 -8.33
C THR A 76 4.78 1.65 -7.49
N ALA A 77 5.09 0.46 -6.98
CA ALA A 77 4.14 -0.40 -6.27
C ALA A 77 3.49 0.26 -5.04
N SER A 78 4.18 1.22 -4.40
CA SER A 78 3.65 1.94 -3.22
C SER A 78 2.92 3.25 -3.56
N THR A 79 2.98 3.72 -4.81
CA THR A 79 2.53 5.08 -5.18
C THR A 79 1.04 5.31 -4.94
N ALA A 80 0.20 4.34 -5.29
CA ALA A 80 -1.25 4.43 -5.08
C ALA A 80 -1.61 4.49 -3.58
N ILE A 81 -0.85 3.79 -2.74
CA ILE A 81 -1.06 3.71 -1.30
C ILE A 81 -0.61 5.01 -0.64
N LEU A 82 0.58 5.51 -0.98
CA LEU A 82 1.08 6.80 -0.50
C LEU A 82 0.16 7.96 -0.93
N SER A 83 -0.32 7.95 -2.17
CA SER A 83 -1.24 8.98 -2.64
C SER A 83 -2.59 8.93 -1.90
N ALA A 84 -3.06 7.72 -1.56
CA ALA A 84 -4.27 7.57 -0.76
C ALA A 84 -4.09 8.03 0.69
N LEU A 85 -2.93 7.76 1.28
CA LEU A 85 -2.55 8.25 2.61
C LEU A 85 -2.53 9.79 2.66
N GLU A 86 -1.92 10.41 1.66
CA GLU A 86 -1.83 11.87 1.54
C GLU A 86 -3.22 12.52 1.39
N ARG A 87 -4.06 11.97 0.50
CA ARG A 87 -5.35 12.59 0.13
C ARG A 87 -6.50 12.23 1.07
N TRP A 88 -6.48 11.04 1.66
CA TRP A 88 -7.56 10.51 2.49
C TRP A 88 -7.03 9.78 3.73
N PRO A 89 -6.26 10.47 4.60
CA PRO A 89 -5.65 9.86 5.79
C PRO A 89 -6.69 9.25 6.75
N TYR A 90 -7.91 9.80 6.77
CA TYR A 90 -8.99 9.31 7.63
C TYR A 90 -9.41 7.88 7.31
N PHE A 91 -9.21 7.36 6.09
CA PHE A 91 -9.53 5.97 5.75
C PHE A 91 -8.66 4.94 6.47
N PHE A 92 -7.48 5.35 6.92
CA PHE A 92 -6.50 4.48 7.58
C PHE A 92 -6.62 4.50 9.11
N VAL A 93 -7.22 5.55 9.66
CA VAL A 93 -7.34 5.75 11.12
C VAL A 93 -8.76 5.50 11.62
N ASN A 94 -9.78 5.79 10.80
CA ASN A 94 -11.16 5.84 11.25
C ASN A 94 -11.99 4.74 10.60
N ASN A 95 -12.71 4.00 11.44
CA ASN A 95 -13.45 2.80 11.04
C ASN A 95 -14.92 3.08 10.68
N ARG A 96 -15.25 4.33 10.34
CA ARG A 96 -16.60 4.78 9.97
C ARG A 96 -16.68 5.11 8.49
#